data_AF-A0A0Q4F7G8-F1
#
_entry.id   AF-A0A0Q4F7G8-F1
#
_cell.length_a   1.000
_cell.length_b   1.000
_cell.length_c   1.000
_cell.angle_alpha   90.00
_cell.angle_beta   90.00
_cell.angle_gamma   90.00
#
_symmetry.space_group_name_H-M   'P 1'
#
loop_
_entity.id
_entity.type
_entity.pdbx_description
1 polymer ?
#
loop_
_entity_poly.entity_id
_entity_poly.type
_entity_poly.pdbx_seq_one_letter_code
_entity_poly.pdbx_strand_id
1 'polypeptide(L)' 'MDNQPWQIRAKEAGLTQKALASIAGKPANTISRQMRGEFGDVPGYLIALIIAWEMMTDDQRVDWMRQLEREEGTR' A
#
# COMPACT_ATOMS: atom_id res chain seq x y z
N MET A 1 -14.24 13.62 -8.36
CA MET A 1 -12.81 13.34 -8.14
C MET A 1 -12.70 11.83 -8.03
N ASP A 2 -12.26 11.17 -9.10
CA ASP A 2 -12.09 9.73 -9.09
C ASP A 2 -10.82 9.41 -8.30
N ASN A 3 -10.95 8.72 -7.16
CA ASN A 3 -9.84 8.12 -6.42
C ASN A 3 -9.34 6.81 -7.10
N GLN A 4 -9.89 6.50 -8.27
CA GLN A 4 -9.49 5.39 -9.13
C GLN A 4 -8.02 5.39 -9.61
N PRO A 5 -7.30 6.52 -9.84
CA PRO A 5 -5.95 6.43 -10.40
C PRO A 5 -4.99 5.73 -9.44
N TRP A 6 -5.13 5.89 -8.12
CA TRP A 6 -4.24 5.24 -7.16
C TRP A 6 -4.51 3.74 -7.01
N GLN A 7 -5.78 3.32 -7.13
CA GLN A 7 -6.12 1.89 -7.16
C GLN A 7 -5.57 1.20 -8.41
N ILE A 8 -5.69 1.87 -9.57
CA ILE A 8 -5.16 1.37 -10.84
C ILE A 8 -3.64 1.26 -10.77
N ARG A 9 -2.96 2.33 -10.33
CA ARG A 9 -1.49 2.34 -10.18
C ARG A 9 -0.97 1.25 -9.24
N ALA A 10 -1.58 1.10 -8.06
CA ALA A 10 -1.21 0.03 -7.14
C ALA A 10 -1.34 -1.35 -7.80
N LYS A 11 -2.44 -1.58 -8.55
CA LYS A 11 -2.64 -2.84 -9.27
C LYS A 11 -1.62 -3.05 -10.39
N GLU A 12 -1.32 -2.03 -11.18
CA GLU A 12 -0.33 -2.07 -12.27
C GLU A 12 1.09 -2.31 -11.74
N ALA A 13 1.42 -1.78 -10.56
CA ALA A 13 2.69 -2.00 -9.87
C ALA A 13 2.76 -3.35 -9.13
N GLY A 14 1.74 -4.21 -9.25
CA GLY A 14 1.67 -5.49 -8.55
C GLY A 14 1.44 -5.37 -7.03
N LEU A 15 1.10 -4.19 -6.52
CA LEU A 15 0.84 -3.95 -5.11
C LEU A 15 -0.60 -4.30 -4.75
N THR A 16 -0.78 -5.45 -4.10
CA THR A 16 -2.11 -5.88 -3.64
C THR A 16 -2.62 -5.03 -2.47
N GLN A 17 -3.95 -4.91 -2.31
CA GLN A 17 -4.53 -4.23 -1.14
C GLN A 17 -4.10 -4.86 0.20
N LYS A 18 -3.87 -6.19 0.22
CA LYS A 18 -3.37 -6.90 1.41
C LYS A 18 -1.93 -6.49 1.73
N ALA A 19 -1.06 -6.41 0.73
CA ALA A 19 0.32 -5.96 0.91
C ALA A 19 0.35 -4.48 1.35
N LEU A 20 -0.41 -3.61 0.69
CA LEU A 20 -0.52 -2.20 1.08
C LEU A 20 -1.04 -2.04 2.52
N ALA A 21 -1.97 -2.88 2.95
CA ALA A 21 -2.48 -2.89 4.33
C ALA A 21 -1.44 -3.34 5.35
N SER A 22 -0.64 -4.35 5.03
CA SER A 22 0.49 -4.79 5.85
C SER A 22 1.55 -3.69 5.97
N ILE A 23 1.98 -3.10 4.85
CA ILE A 23 2.98 -2.01 4.85
C ILE A 23 2.47 -0.80 5.64
N ALA A 24 1.18 -0.47 5.52
CA ALA A 24 0.57 0.63 6.26
C ALA A 24 0.33 0.32 7.75
N GLY A 25 0.47 -0.94 8.19
CA GLY A 25 0.10 -1.37 9.54
C GLY A 25 -1.38 -1.13 9.86
N LYS A 26 -2.27 -1.33 8.89
CA LYS A 26 -3.72 -1.08 9.02
C LYS A 26 -4.53 -2.30 8.58
N PRO A 27 -5.76 -2.48 9.09
CA PRO A 27 -6.66 -3.50 8.57
C PRO A 27 -6.95 -3.31 7.09
N ALA A 28 -7.01 -4.40 6.33
CA ALA A 28 -7.27 -4.36 4.88
C ALA A 28 -8.60 -3.65 4.54
N ASN A 29 -9.63 -3.79 5.38
CA ASN A 29 -10.89 -3.07 5.22
C ASN A 29 -10.68 -1.54 5.25
N THR A 30 -9.89 -1.05 6.21
CA THR A 30 -9.57 0.38 6.33
C THR A 30 -8.89 0.91 5.07
N ILE A 31 -7.88 0.19 4.56
CA ILE A 31 -7.21 0.58 3.31
C ILE A 31 -8.17 0.55 2.13
N SER A 32 -8.99 -0.48 2.02
CA SER A 32 -9.98 -0.61 0.94
C SER A 32 -10.96 0.57 0.91
N ARG A 33 -11.47 0.98 2.08
CA ARG A 33 -12.36 2.16 2.24
C ARG A 33 -11.65 3.47 1.90
N GLN A 34 -10.42 3.65 2.36
CA GLN A 34 -9.60 4.83 2.06
C GLN A 34 -9.26 4.94 0.57
N MET A 35 -8.88 3.84 -0.07
CA MET A 35 -8.57 3.82 -1.50
C MET A 35 -9.79 4.06 -2.40
N ARG A 36 -11.00 3.75 -1.92
CA ARG A 36 -12.26 4.13 -2.60
C ARG A 36 -12.67 5.58 -2.37
N GLY A 37 -11.98 6.29 -1.48
CA GLY A 37 -12.31 7.65 -1.10
C GLY A 37 -13.53 7.79 -0.22
N GLU A 38 -13.89 6.75 0.53
CA GLU A 38 -15.05 6.77 1.42
C GLU A 38 -14.95 7.84 2.53
N PHE A 39 -13.73 8.30 2.80
CA PHE A 39 -13.42 9.33 3.80
C PHE A 39 -12.88 10.63 3.18
N GLY A 40 -13.10 10.85 1.87
CA GLY A 40 -12.49 11.96 1.11
C GLY A 40 -11.38 11.48 0.19
N ASP A 41 -10.38 12.32 -0.09
CA ASP A 41 -9.27 11.94 -0.96
C ASP A 41 -8.41 10.82 -0.38
N VAL A 42 -7.70 10.08 -1.25
CA VAL A 42 -6.74 9.06 -0.80
C VAL A 42 -5.70 9.71 0.12
N PRO A 43 -5.50 9.20 1.35
CA PRO A 43 -4.51 9.73 2.27
C PRO A 43 -3.11 9.81 1.64
N GLY A 44 -2.41 10.93 1.87
CA GLY A 44 -1.08 11.16 1.31
C GLY A 44 -0.04 10.09 1.67
N TYR A 45 -0.18 9.43 2.82
CA TYR A 45 0.71 8.32 3.18
C TYR A 45 0.51 7.09 2.28
N LEU A 46 -0.72 6.78 1.84
CA LEU A 46 -0.95 5.68 0.90
C LEU A 46 -0.41 6.02 -0.48
N ILE A 47 -0.55 7.26 -0.91
CA ILE A 47 0.05 7.77 -2.14
C ILE A 47 1.58 7.61 -2.09
N ALA A 48 2.21 8.03 -0.98
CA ALA A 48 3.65 7.89 -0.80
C ALA A 48 4.10 6.43 -0.83
N LEU A 49 3.36 5.51 -0.20
CA LEU A 49 3.65 4.07 -0.24
C LEU A 49 3.56 3.49 -1.65
N ILE A 50 2.53 3.87 -2.42
CA ILE A 50 2.36 3.42 -3.81
C ILE A 50 3.52 3.93 -4.68
N ILE A 51 3.86 5.22 -4.57
CA ILE A 51 4.99 5.81 -5.31
C ILE A 51 6.30 5.12 -4.94
N ALA A 52 6.57 4.92 -3.66
CA ALA A 52 7.77 4.21 -3.22
C ALA A 52 7.84 2.79 -3.79
N TRP A 53 6.71 2.07 -3.78
CA TRP A 53 6.63 0.72 -4.34
C TRP A 53 6.90 0.67 -5.85
N GLU A 54 6.35 1.63 -6.60
CA GLU A 54 6.58 1.75 -8.06
C GLU A 54 8.06 1.99 -8.40
N MET A 55 8.77 2.75 -7.56
CA MET A 55 10.20 3.05 -7.75
C MET A 55 11.13 1.88 -7.41
N MET A 56 10.62 0.87 -6.70
CA MET A 56 11.41 -0.29 -6.29
C MET A 56 11.45 -1.38 -7.36
N THR A 57 12.59 -2.02 -7.44
CA THR A 57 12.74 -3.32 -8.12
C THR A 57 11.98 -4.42 -7.36
N ASP A 58 11.71 -5.53 -8.03
CA ASP A 58 11.03 -6.67 -7.40
C ASP A 58 11.83 -7.22 -6.20
N ASP A 59 13.16 -7.25 -6.29
CA ASP A 59 14.02 -7.68 -5.18
C ASP A 59 13.90 -6.74 -3.96
N GLN A 60 13.85 -5.43 -4.18
CA GLN A 60 13.65 -4.44 -3.11
C GLN A 60 12.27 -4.57 -2.46
N ARG A 61 11.22 -4.85 -3.25
CA ARG A 61 9.86 -5.09 -2.74
C ARG A 61 9.82 -6.34 -1.85
N VAL A 62 10.46 -7.42 -2.29
CA VAL A 62 10.56 -8.66 -1.51
C VAL A 62 11.34 -8.43 -0.22
N ASP A 63 12.48 -7.73 -0.28
CA ASP A 63 13.27 -7.43 0.90
C ASP A 63 12.54 -6.51 1.89
N TRP A 64 11.81 -5.50 1.40
CA TRP A 64 10.97 -4.65 2.24
C TRP A 64 9.92 -5.47 2.98
N MET A 65 9.19 -6.34 2.29
CA MET A 65 8.19 -7.20 2.93
C MET A 65 8.82 -8.11 4.00
N ARG A 66 9.99 -8.69 3.73
CA ARG A 66 10.72 -9.50 4.73
C ARG A 66 11.15 -8.68 5.95
N GLN A 67 11.58 -7.43 5.75
CA GLN A 67 11.91 -6.52 6.84
C GLN A 67 10.68 -6.24 7.70
N LEU A 68 9.53 -5.94 7.08
CA LEU A 68 8.26 -5.70 7.80
C LEU A 68 7.83 -6.93 8.62
N GLU A 69 7.86 -8.13 8.04
CA GLU A 69 7.50 -9.37 8.75
C GLU A 69 8.38 -9.61 9.98
N ARG A 70 9.68 -9.28 9.92
CA ARG A 70 10.59 -9.37 11.07
C ARG A 70 10.21 -8.39 12.18
N GLU A 71 9.90 -7.15 11.84
CA GLU A 71 9.56 -6.11 12.82
C GLU A 71 8.16 -6.33 13.44
N GLU A 72 7.19 -6.83 12.65
CA GLU A 72 5.85 -7.19 13.15
C GLU A 72 5.89 -8.42 14.07
N GLY A 73 6.72 -9.43 13.75
CA GLY A 73 6.90 -10.62 14.60
C GLY A 73 7.70 -10.36 15.88
N THR A 74 8.34 -9.20 16.01
CA THR A 74 9.08 -8.77 17.21
C THR A 74 8.20 -7.93 18.18
N ARG A 75 6.96 -7.60 17.80
CA ARG A 75 5.96 -6.93 18.63
C ARG A 75 5.03 -7.89 19.34
#